data_AF-A0A562D2M0-F1
#
_entry.id   AF-A0A562D2M0-F1
#
_cell.length_a   1.000
_cell.length_b   1.000
_cell.length_c   1.000
_cell.angle_alpha   90.00
_cell.angle_beta   90.00
_cell.angle_gamma   90.00
#
_symmetry.space_group_name_H-M   'P 1'
#
loop_
_entity.id
_entity.type
_entity.pdbx_description
1 polymer ?
#
loop_
_entity_poly.entity_id
_entity_poly.type
_entity_poly.pdbx_seq_one_letter_code
_entity_poly.pdbx_strand_id
1 'polypeptide(L)'
;MTHLSVRALETIGAAGYTDEEWARAAGWTDGLWRGDECGCDDDRCVGHHHETSEECGCLPILLDHIAQNREAYELWRDYRAAVEANDGRGDPKGYDAAWSRAEAWVRRHHPQALTFSLDAVVNGMRGISATYAGVDPGFVGTTPEPESPGHYRQQLWTEGVDQYGRQQALAAKADERPEALGRAGR
;
A
#
# COMPACT_ATOMS: atom_id res chain seq x y z
N MET A 1 20.71 13.27 11.41
CA MET A 1 21.16 11.89 11.69
C MET A 1 19.91 11.03 11.70
N THR A 2 19.93 9.89 11.04
CA THR A 2 18.82 8.91 11.12
C THR A 2 18.81 8.34 12.53
N HIS A 3 17.63 8.16 13.11
CA HIS A 3 17.50 7.58 14.46
C HIS A 3 17.50 6.05 14.43
N LEU A 4 17.47 5.41 13.25
CA LEU A 4 17.41 3.95 13.12
C LEU A 4 18.59 3.25 13.82
N SER A 5 18.27 2.22 14.60
CA SER A 5 19.26 1.32 15.20
C SER A 5 19.99 0.50 14.13
N VAL A 6 21.21 0.03 14.44
CA VAL A 6 22.00 -0.81 13.53
C VAL A 6 21.22 -2.03 13.05
N ARG A 7 20.46 -2.69 13.93
CA ARG A 7 19.64 -3.85 13.56
C ARG A 7 18.48 -3.51 12.64
N ALA A 8 17.84 -2.36 12.83
CA ALA A 8 16.80 -1.90 11.93
C ALA A 8 17.40 -1.65 10.53
N LEU A 9 18.56 -0.98 10.47
CA LEU A 9 19.31 -0.77 9.23
C LEU A 9 19.67 -2.08 8.53
N GLU A 10 20.20 -3.06 9.28
CA GLU A 10 20.53 -4.39 8.74
C GLU A 10 19.29 -5.12 8.22
N THR A 11 18.16 -5.04 8.93
CA THR A 11 16.91 -5.72 8.56
C THR A 11 16.29 -5.08 7.31
N ILE A 12 16.23 -3.75 7.26
CA ILE A 12 15.76 -2.97 6.12
C ILE A 12 16.65 -3.27 4.89
N GLY A 13 17.96 -3.26 5.08
CA GLY A 13 18.93 -3.59 4.04
C GLY A 13 18.81 -5.03 3.55
N ALA A 14 18.60 -6.00 4.45
CA ALA A 14 18.38 -7.40 4.09
C ALA A 14 17.08 -7.60 3.29
N ALA A 15 16.06 -6.77 3.51
CA ALA A 15 14.84 -6.71 2.72
C ALA A 15 14.99 -5.96 1.39
N GLY A 16 16.19 -5.43 1.09
CA GLY A 16 16.51 -4.76 -0.17
C GLY A 16 16.09 -3.30 -0.25
N TYR A 17 15.80 -2.66 0.89
CA TYR A 17 15.49 -1.23 0.96
C TYR A 17 16.68 -0.44 1.50
N THR A 18 16.81 0.79 1.02
CA THR A 18 17.67 1.80 1.65
C THR A 18 16.92 2.50 2.78
N ASP A 19 17.66 3.09 3.72
CA ASP A 19 17.10 3.93 4.80
C ASP A 19 16.21 5.05 4.25
N GLU A 20 16.58 5.59 3.09
CA GLU A 20 15.88 6.67 2.41
C GLU A 20 14.54 6.19 1.83
N GLU A 21 14.52 5.01 1.21
CA GLU A 21 13.28 4.37 0.74
C GLU A 21 12.38 4.00 1.91
N TRP A 22 12.95 3.51 3.01
CA TRP A 22 12.21 3.21 4.23
C TRP A 22 11.57 4.47 4.83
N ALA A 23 12.34 5.56 4.98
CA ALA A 23 11.85 6.82 5.46
C ALA A 23 10.73 7.38 4.56
N ARG A 24 10.90 7.28 3.24
CA ARG A 24 9.85 7.67 2.29
C ARG A 24 8.60 6.82 2.43
N ALA A 25 8.73 5.51 2.58
CA ALA A 25 7.59 4.61 2.79
C ALA A 25 6.76 5.03 4.02
N ALA A 26 7.46 5.40 5.09
CA ALA A 26 6.89 5.88 6.35
C ALA A 26 6.37 7.33 6.33
N GLY A 27 6.32 8.01 5.18
CA GLY A 27 5.77 9.37 5.08
C GLY A 27 6.77 10.51 5.13
N TRP A 28 8.06 10.25 5.35
CA TRP A 28 9.09 11.29 5.39
C TRP A 28 9.55 11.63 3.97
N THR A 29 8.95 12.69 3.39
CA THR A 29 9.16 13.08 1.98
C THR A 29 10.59 13.50 1.65
N ASP A 30 11.35 13.94 2.65
CA ASP A 30 12.77 14.29 2.52
C ASP A 30 13.69 13.06 2.56
N GLY A 31 13.14 11.86 2.75
CA GLY A 31 13.89 10.61 2.85
C GLY A 31 14.69 10.48 4.14
N LEU A 32 14.40 11.30 5.16
CA LEU A 32 15.10 11.25 6.44
C LEU A 32 14.20 10.67 7.51
N TRP A 33 14.61 9.53 8.07
CA TRP A 33 13.93 8.93 9.22
C TRP A 33 14.10 9.80 10.47
N ARG A 34 12.98 10.27 11.02
CA ARG A 34 12.92 11.08 12.24
C ARG A 34 12.06 10.46 13.36
N GLY A 35 11.52 9.26 13.11
CA GLY A 35 10.76 8.49 14.10
C GLY A 35 11.69 7.73 15.05
N ASP A 36 11.14 6.70 15.70
CA ASP A 36 11.86 5.88 16.67
C ASP A 36 12.97 5.02 16.06
N GLU A 37 13.94 4.63 16.89
CA GLU A 37 15.10 3.86 16.46
C GLU A 37 14.77 2.45 15.96
N CYS A 38 13.57 1.96 16.29
CA CYS A 38 13.08 0.66 15.87
C CYS A 38 12.64 0.61 14.40
N GLY A 39 12.48 1.77 13.75
CA GLY A 39 12.06 1.87 12.36
C GLY A 39 10.57 1.70 12.11
N CYS A 40 9.72 1.54 13.13
CA CYS A 40 8.26 1.48 12.96
C CYS A 40 7.69 2.87 12.61
N ASP A 41 6.84 2.95 11.60
CA ASP A 41 6.17 4.20 11.17
C ASP A 41 4.95 4.55 12.03
N ASP A 42 4.46 3.60 12.82
CA ASP A 42 3.38 3.78 13.78
C ASP A 42 3.86 4.57 15.01
N ASP A 43 3.37 5.80 15.16
CA ASP A 43 3.67 6.67 16.29
C ASP A 43 3.15 6.12 17.63
N ARG A 44 2.22 5.16 17.61
CA ARG A 44 1.77 4.44 18.82
C ARG A 44 2.83 3.47 19.35
N CYS A 45 3.85 3.14 18.56
CA CYS A 45 5.01 2.39 19.04
C CYS A 45 5.92 3.20 19.95
N VAL A 46 5.79 4.55 19.95
CA VAL A 46 6.60 5.44 20.80
C VAL A 46 6.31 5.19 22.27
N GLY A 47 7.27 4.53 22.93
CA GLY A 47 7.26 4.30 24.39
C GLY A 47 6.48 3.07 24.87
N HIS A 48 5.94 2.23 23.98
CA HIS A 48 4.97 1.20 24.41
C HIS A 48 5.38 -0.27 24.36
N HIS A 49 6.38 -0.76 23.61
CA HIS A 49 6.51 -2.23 23.51
C HIS A 49 7.88 -2.90 23.37
N HIS A 50 9.00 -2.21 23.54
CA HIS A 50 10.28 -2.90 23.69
C HIS A 50 11.28 -2.04 24.45
N GLU A 51 12.07 -2.64 25.33
CA GLU A 51 13.28 -1.98 25.86
C GLU A 51 14.19 -1.55 24.69
N THR A 52 15.07 -0.57 24.87
CA THR A 52 16.02 -0.12 23.83
C THR A 52 16.90 -1.25 23.25
N SER A 53 16.98 -2.40 23.92
CA SER A 53 17.67 -3.61 23.46
C SER A 53 16.76 -4.66 22.80
N GLU A 54 15.44 -4.50 22.85
CA GLU A 54 14.49 -5.46 22.31
C GLU A 54 14.14 -5.14 20.85
N GLU A 55 14.00 -6.19 20.06
CA GLU A 55 13.68 -6.10 18.63
C GLU A 55 12.21 -5.72 18.43
N CYS A 56 11.96 -4.82 17.48
CA CYS A 56 10.59 -4.50 17.10
C CYS A 56 10.02 -5.60 16.20
N GLY A 57 9.09 -6.38 16.75
CA GLY A 57 8.39 -7.42 16.00
C GLY A 57 7.54 -6.90 14.84
N CYS A 58 7.26 -5.60 14.78
CA CYS A 58 6.49 -4.98 13.71
C CYS A 58 7.31 -4.76 12.43
N LEU A 59 8.62 -4.52 12.53
CA LEU A 59 9.45 -4.15 11.37
C LEU A 59 9.42 -5.21 10.25
N PRO A 60 9.57 -6.52 10.52
CA PRO A 60 9.46 -7.54 9.46
C PRO A 60 8.08 -7.55 8.78
N ILE A 61 7.01 -7.38 9.56
CA ILE A 61 5.62 -7.37 9.03
C ILE A 61 5.39 -6.16 8.13
N LEU A 62 5.91 -4.99 8.52
CA LEU A 62 5.82 -3.77 7.71
C LEU A 62 6.61 -3.89 6.41
N LEU A 63 7.80 -4.49 6.45
CA LEU A 63 8.61 -4.76 5.25
C LEU A 63 7.88 -5.73 4.30
N ASP A 64 7.28 -6.80 4.82
CA ASP A 64 6.46 -7.72 4.03
C ASP A 64 5.26 -7.01 3.40
N HIS A 65 4.61 -6.12 4.14
CA HIS A 65 3.47 -5.35 3.63
C HIS A 65 3.89 -4.38 2.51
N ILE A 66 5.03 -3.68 2.65
CA ILE A 66 5.54 -2.80 1.59
C ILE A 66 5.93 -3.61 0.36
N ALA A 67 6.59 -4.75 0.53
CA ALA A 67 6.93 -5.64 -0.59
C ALA A 67 5.67 -6.12 -1.32
N GLN A 68 4.64 -6.55 -0.56
CA GLN A 68 3.35 -6.94 -1.10
C GLN A 68 2.67 -5.78 -1.87
N ASN A 69 2.69 -4.56 -1.33
CA ASN A 69 2.12 -3.38 -1.98
C ASN A 69 2.87 -2.98 -3.25
N ARG A 70 4.20 -3.08 -3.25
CA ARG A 70 5.02 -2.82 -4.43
C ARG A 70 4.70 -3.78 -5.57
N GLU A 71 4.62 -5.08 -5.26
CA GLU A 71 4.24 -6.09 -6.26
C GLU A 71 2.83 -5.83 -6.82
N ALA A 72 1.87 -5.49 -5.96
CA ALA A 72 0.52 -5.15 -6.38
C ALA A 72 0.47 -3.89 -7.25
N TYR A 73 1.24 -2.86 -6.91
CA TYR A 73 1.37 -1.63 -7.70
C TYR A 73 1.93 -1.92 -9.10
N GLU A 74 3.03 -2.66 -9.20
CA GLU A 74 3.66 -3.00 -10.48
C GLU A 74 2.71 -3.84 -11.36
N LEU A 75 2.01 -4.79 -10.74
CA LEU A 75 1.00 -5.60 -11.40
C LEU A 75 -0.16 -4.76 -11.94
N TRP A 76 -0.72 -3.90 -11.11
CA TRP A 76 -1.82 -3.04 -11.50
C TRP A 76 -1.42 -2.14 -12.67
N ARG A 77 -0.24 -1.53 -12.58
CA ARG A 77 0.33 -0.70 -13.65
C ARG A 77 0.41 -1.47 -14.96
N ASP A 78 0.95 -2.68 -14.93
CA ASP A 78 1.12 -3.51 -16.13
C ASP A 78 -0.25 -3.94 -16.72
N TYR A 79 -1.22 -4.29 -15.87
CA TYR A 79 -2.60 -4.57 -16.27
C TYR A 79 -3.27 -3.35 -16.91
N ARG A 80 -3.18 -2.16 -16.29
CA ARG A 80 -3.74 -0.92 -16.87
C ARG A 80 -3.12 -0.59 -18.21
N ALA A 81 -1.79 -0.71 -18.32
CA ALA A 81 -1.11 -0.53 -19.59
C ALA A 81 -1.64 -1.49 -20.66
N ALA A 82 -1.91 -2.76 -20.32
CA ALA A 82 -2.46 -3.72 -21.27
C ALA A 82 -3.91 -3.44 -21.68
N VAL A 83 -4.75 -2.97 -20.76
CA VAL A 83 -6.15 -2.62 -21.06
C VAL A 83 -6.25 -1.30 -21.85
N GLU A 84 -5.40 -0.33 -21.54
CA GLU A 84 -5.40 1.00 -22.15
C GLU A 84 -4.55 1.09 -23.43
N ALA A 85 -3.65 0.13 -23.68
CA ALA A 85 -2.84 0.09 -24.89
C ALA A 85 -3.72 -0.06 -26.15
N ASN A 86 -3.35 0.65 -27.22
CA ASN A 86 -3.87 0.59 -28.59
C ASN A 86 -5.23 1.24 -28.91
N ASP A 87 -5.37 2.57 -28.87
CA ASP A 87 -6.56 3.26 -29.43
C ASP A 87 -7.91 2.67 -28.95
N GLY A 88 -7.94 2.06 -27.75
CA GLY A 88 -9.09 1.34 -27.21
C GLY A 88 -9.24 -0.15 -27.61
N ARG A 89 -8.21 -0.81 -28.14
CA ARG A 89 -8.22 -2.23 -28.57
C ARG A 89 -7.54 -3.21 -27.59
N GLY A 90 -6.77 -2.72 -26.63
CA GLY A 90 -6.02 -3.53 -25.66
C GLY A 90 -4.80 -4.26 -26.25
N ASP A 91 -3.96 -4.80 -25.36
CA ASP A 91 -2.95 -5.84 -25.64
C ASP A 91 -3.37 -7.14 -24.94
N PRO A 92 -3.95 -8.11 -25.68
CA PRO A 92 -4.39 -9.38 -25.11
C PRO A 92 -3.26 -10.17 -24.43
N LYS A 93 -2.04 -10.11 -24.96
CA LYS A 93 -0.90 -10.83 -24.37
C LYS A 93 -0.45 -10.17 -23.06
N GLY A 94 -0.39 -8.84 -23.06
CA GLY A 94 -0.13 -8.06 -21.86
C GLY A 94 -1.18 -8.31 -20.79
N TYR A 95 -2.45 -8.39 -21.18
CA TYR A 95 -3.57 -8.71 -20.29
C TYR A 95 -3.39 -10.11 -19.66
N ASP A 96 -3.18 -11.14 -20.48
CA ASP A 96 -3.02 -12.53 -20.00
C ASP A 96 -1.80 -12.66 -19.06
N ALA A 97 -0.71 -11.96 -19.37
CA ALA A 97 0.49 -11.96 -18.53
C ALA A 97 0.26 -11.27 -17.19
N ALA A 98 -0.40 -10.10 -17.17
CA ALA A 98 -0.74 -9.39 -15.95
C ALA A 98 -1.74 -10.19 -15.10
N TRP A 99 -2.75 -10.79 -15.73
CA TRP A 99 -3.72 -11.66 -15.07
C TRP A 99 -3.07 -12.87 -14.42
N SER A 100 -2.17 -13.56 -15.13
CA SER A 100 -1.44 -14.72 -14.60
C SER A 100 -0.57 -14.36 -13.40
N ARG A 101 0.09 -13.19 -13.44
CA ARG A 101 0.84 -12.65 -12.29
C ARG A 101 -0.08 -12.34 -11.11
N ALA A 102 -1.29 -11.86 -11.38
CA ALA A 102 -2.27 -11.52 -10.35
C ALA A 102 -2.80 -12.74 -9.65
N GLU A 103 -3.11 -13.78 -10.41
CA GLU A 103 -3.49 -15.06 -9.85
C GLU A 103 -2.38 -15.60 -8.93
N ALA A 104 -1.13 -15.61 -9.38
CA ALA A 104 -0.01 -16.08 -8.57
C ALA A 104 0.16 -15.25 -7.29
N TRP A 105 0.06 -13.93 -7.38
CA TRP A 105 0.14 -13.02 -6.24
C TRP A 105 -1.01 -13.25 -5.24
N VAL A 106 -2.26 -13.33 -5.71
CA VAL A 106 -3.43 -13.58 -4.85
C VAL A 106 -3.33 -14.95 -4.19
N ARG A 107 -2.93 -16.00 -4.91
CA ARG A 107 -2.79 -17.34 -4.33
C ARG A 107 -1.73 -17.40 -3.22
N ARG A 108 -0.66 -16.61 -3.35
CA ARG A 108 0.42 -16.55 -2.36
C ARG A 108 0.04 -15.74 -1.12
N HIS A 109 -0.55 -14.56 -1.28
CA HIS A 109 -0.85 -13.66 -0.16
C HIS A 109 -2.26 -13.85 0.44
N HIS A 110 -3.18 -14.41 -0.35
CA HIS A 110 -4.58 -14.60 0.00
C HIS A 110 -5.07 -16.00 -0.37
N PRO A 111 -4.48 -17.07 0.19
CA PRO A 111 -4.75 -18.45 -0.21
C PRO A 111 -6.22 -18.89 -0.02
N GLN A 112 -6.96 -18.21 0.86
CA GLN A 112 -8.39 -18.46 1.11
C GLN A 112 -9.33 -17.79 0.08
N ALA A 113 -8.79 -16.98 -0.84
CA ALA A 113 -9.59 -16.36 -1.90
C ALA A 113 -10.15 -17.44 -2.85
N LEU A 114 -11.46 -17.38 -3.08
CA LEU A 114 -12.14 -18.25 -4.04
C LEU A 114 -11.85 -17.81 -5.47
N THR A 115 -12.01 -16.51 -5.72
CA THR A 115 -11.77 -15.85 -7.01
C THR A 115 -11.13 -14.49 -6.80
N PHE A 116 -10.58 -13.90 -7.86
CA PHE A 116 -10.06 -12.54 -7.84
C PHE A 116 -10.52 -11.75 -9.07
N SER A 117 -10.33 -10.43 -9.05
CA SER A 117 -10.59 -9.56 -10.19
C SER A 117 -9.66 -8.35 -10.19
N LEU A 118 -9.27 -7.94 -11.40
CA LEU A 118 -8.59 -6.66 -11.68
C LEU A 118 -9.55 -5.60 -12.25
N ASP A 119 -10.80 -5.98 -12.56
CA ASP A 119 -11.79 -5.10 -13.18
C ASP A 119 -12.88 -4.64 -12.19
N ALA A 120 -13.07 -5.40 -11.10
CA ALA A 120 -14.12 -5.13 -10.13
C ALA A 120 -13.88 -3.81 -9.40
N VAL A 121 -14.98 -3.07 -9.20
CA VAL A 121 -15.02 -1.86 -8.39
C VAL A 121 -15.61 -2.21 -7.03
N VAL A 122 -14.82 -2.06 -5.96
CA VAL A 122 -15.25 -2.32 -4.58
C VAL A 122 -15.36 -0.99 -3.87
N ASN A 123 -16.54 -0.66 -3.33
CA ASN A 123 -16.80 0.63 -2.68
C ASN A 123 -16.40 1.86 -3.52
N GLY A 124 -16.61 1.80 -4.84
CA GLY A 124 -16.28 2.89 -5.77
C GLY A 124 -14.79 2.98 -6.15
N MET A 125 -13.95 2.08 -5.63
CA MET A 125 -12.51 2.05 -5.91
C MET A 125 -12.17 0.92 -6.88
N ARG A 126 -11.29 1.20 -7.85
CA ARG A 126 -10.67 0.17 -8.71
C ARG A 126 -9.44 -0.40 -8.04
N GLY A 127 -9.04 -1.59 -8.44
CA GLY A 127 -7.79 -2.21 -8.03
C GLY A 127 -7.86 -3.73 -8.06
N ILE A 128 -6.99 -4.37 -7.29
CA ILE A 128 -7.00 -5.83 -7.12
C ILE A 128 -7.99 -6.18 -6.03
N SER A 129 -8.93 -7.08 -6.31
CA SER A 129 -9.91 -7.57 -5.34
C SER A 129 -10.01 -9.09 -5.33
N ALA A 130 -10.46 -9.67 -4.22
CA ALA A 130 -10.72 -11.09 -4.10
C ALA A 130 -12.04 -11.38 -3.40
N THR A 131 -12.67 -12.50 -3.76
CA THR A 131 -13.91 -12.99 -3.15
C THR A 131 -13.59 -14.09 -2.15
N TYR A 132 -14.25 -14.04 -1.01
CA TYR A 132 -14.12 -14.99 0.08
C TYR A 132 -15.48 -15.55 0.47
N ALA A 133 -15.49 -16.77 0.99
CA ALA A 133 -16.67 -17.31 1.68
C ALA A 133 -16.83 -16.67 3.06
N GLY A 134 -18.08 -16.50 3.49
CA GLY A 134 -18.43 -16.00 4.81
C GLY A 134 -19.36 -14.79 4.76
N VAL A 135 -19.68 -14.30 5.96
CA VAL A 135 -20.39 -13.03 6.12
C VAL A 135 -19.38 -11.91 5.96
N ASP A 136 -19.76 -10.86 5.22
CA ASP A 136 -18.99 -9.63 5.14
C ASP A 136 -18.61 -9.17 6.56
N PRO A 137 -17.32 -9.06 6.88
CA PRO A 137 -16.90 -8.66 8.22
C PRO A 137 -17.20 -7.19 8.53
N GLY A 138 -17.65 -6.41 7.53
CA GLY A 138 -18.01 -5.00 7.70
C GLY A 138 -16.80 -4.07 7.87
N PHE A 139 -15.63 -4.50 7.42
CA PHE A 139 -14.42 -3.67 7.43
C PHE A 139 -14.38 -2.74 6.22
N VAL A 140 -13.61 -1.66 6.34
CA VAL A 140 -13.35 -0.78 5.18
C VAL A 140 -12.71 -1.61 4.07
N GLY A 141 -13.28 -1.53 2.87
CA GLY A 141 -12.79 -2.25 1.69
C GLY A 141 -13.43 -3.62 1.45
N THR A 142 -14.48 -4.00 2.18
CA THR A 142 -15.31 -5.16 1.84
C THR A 142 -16.69 -4.74 1.30
N THR A 143 -17.28 -5.59 0.46
CA THR A 143 -18.67 -5.50 0.00
C THR A 143 -19.28 -6.89 -0.12
N PRO A 144 -20.54 -7.12 0.29
CA PRO A 144 -21.22 -8.40 0.04
C PRO A 144 -21.32 -8.69 -1.47
N GLU A 145 -21.24 -9.95 -1.86
CA GLU A 145 -21.47 -10.38 -3.25
C GLU A 145 -22.97 -10.63 -3.47
N PRO A 146 -23.71 -9.74 -4.16
CA PRO A 146 -25.17 -9.84 -4.25
C PRO A 146 -25.62 -11.10 -4.99
N GLU A 147 -24.83 -11.58 -5.94
CA GLU A 147 -25.12 -12.78 -6.73
C GLU A 147 -24.67 -14.08 -6.06
N SER A 148 -23.99 -14.00 -4.92
CA SER A 148 -23.46 -15.17 -4.21
C SER A 148 -23.65 -15.01 -2.70
N PRO A 149 -24.88 -15.24 -2.18
CA PRO A 149 -25.16 -15.17 -0.75
C PRO A 149 -24.14 -15.97 0.08
N GLY A 150 -23.66 -15.38 1.17
CA GLY A 150 -22.60 -15.98 1.99
C GLY A 150 -21.19 -15.80 1.41
N HIS A 151 -20.99 -14.85 0.49
CA HIS A 151 -19.69 -14.41 0.02
C HIS A 151 -19.55 -12.90 0.11
N TYR A 152 -18.31 -12.43 0.22
CA TYR A 152 -17.96 -11.03 0.18
C TYR A 152 -16.71 -10.82 -0.67
N ARG A 153 -16.61 -9.64 -1.27
CA ARG A 153 -15.45 -9.17 -2.01
C ARG A 153 -14.65 -8.20 -1.14
N GLN A 154 -13.34 -8.39 -1.07
CA GLN A 154 -12.41 -7.51 -0.39
C GLN A 154 -11.49 -6.84 -1.41
N GLN A 155 -11.25 -5.54 -1.24
CA GLN A 155 -10.21 -4.80 -1.92
C GLN A 155 -8.85 -5.18 -1.30
N LEU A 156 -7.94 -5.70 -2.12
CA LEU A 156 -6.60 -6.12 -1.70
C LEU A 156 -5.56 -5.03 -1.97
N TRP A 157 -5.73 -4.28 -3.05
CA TRP A 157 -4.90 -3.13 -3.41
C TRP A 157 -5.73 -2.13 -4.22
N THR A 158 -5.51 -0.83 -4.06
CA THR A 158 -6.37 0.22 -4.61
C THR A 158 -5.65 1.12 -5.61
N GLU A 159 -6.29 1.42 -6.74
CA GLU A 159 -5.73 2.36 -7.73
C GLU A 159 -5.50 3.76 -7.13
N GLY A 160 -4.41 4.41 -7.55
CA GLY A 160 -3.98 5.70 -7.02
C GLY A 160 -3.17 5.58 -5.73
N VAL A 161 -2.97 4.36 -5.22
CA VAL A 161 -1.99 4.08 -4.17
C VAL A 161 -0.60 3.96 -4.80
N ASP A 162 0.41 4.53 -4.14
CA ASP A 162 1.81 4.39 -4.57
C ASP A 162 2.38 3.00 -4.21
N GLN A 163 3.62 2.73 -4.64
CA GLN A 163 4.29 1.46 -4.35
C GLN A 163 4.52 1.17 -2.86
N TYR A 164 4.30 2.16 -1.98
CA TYR A 164 4.44 2.02 -0.52
C TYR A 164 3.08 1.80 0.17
N GLY A 165 1.98 1.69 -0.57
CA GLY A 165 0.66 1.48 0.04
C GLY A 165 -0.02 2.78 0.47
N ARG A 166 0.53 3.95 0.13
CA ARG A 166 -0.09 5.24 0.46
C ARG A 166 -1.00 5.70 -0.67
N GLN A 167 -2.24 6.07 -0.36
CA GLN A 167 -3.05 6.81 -1.32
C GLN A 167 -2.26 8.05 -1.72
N GLN A 168 -2.05 8.26 -3.03
CA GLN A 168 -1.73 9.58 -3.52
C GLN A 168 -2.88 10.45 -3.03
N ALA A 169 -2.63 11.25 -1.99
CA ALA A 169 -3.53 12.33 -1.67
C ALA A 169 -3.80 13.03 -3.00
N LEU A 170 -5.06 13.24 -3.33
CA LEU A 170 -5.44 14.30 -4.26
C LEU A 170 -4.62 15.52 -3.82
N ALA A 171 -3.51 15.78 -4.51
CA ALA A 171 -2.52 16.79 -4.17
C ALA A 171 -3.06 18.16 -4.58
N ALA A 172 -4.25 18.46 -4.09
CA ALA A 172 -5.01 19.68 -4.28
C ALA A 172 -5.71 19.96 -2.95
N LYS A 173 -4.91 20.32 -1.93
CA LYS A 173 -5.23 21.25 -0.83
C LYS A 173 -4.04 21.38 0.12
N ALA A 174 -2.91 21.76 -0.45
CA ALA A 174 -1.77 22.28 0.30
C ALA A 174 -1.32 23.59 -0.35
N ASP A 175 -2.26 24.53 -0.55
CA ASP A 175 -1.91 25.91 -0.90
C ASP A 175 -2.94 26.95 -0.42
N GLU A 176 -3.52 26.72 0.76
CA GLU A 176 -4.23 27.78 1.49
C GLU A 176 -3.69 27.84 2.93
N ARG A 177 -2.45 28.31 3.06
CA ARG A 177 -2.08 29.05 4.27
C ARG A 177 -2.54 30.49 4.04
N PRO A 178 -3.45 31.06 4.84
CA PRO A 178 -3.71 32.49 4.74
C PRO A 178 -2.43 33.22 5.10
N GLU A 179 -1.87 33.95 4.13
CA GLU A 179 -0.79 34.88 4.38
C GLU A 179 -1.22 35.82 5.51
N ALA A 180 -0.46 35.77 6.60
CA ALA A 180 -0.54 36.73 7.67
C ALA A 180 -0.23 38.13 7.09
N LEU A 181 -1.27 38.92 6.83
CA LEU A 181 -1.16 40.35 6.53
C LEU A 181 -0.69 41.08 7.79
N GLY A 182 0.63 41.12 7.95
CA GLY A 182 1.33 42.05 8.82
C GLY A 182 1.82 43.27 8.04
N ARG A 183 1.22 44.43 8.36
CA ARG A 183 1.81 45.79 8.33
C ARG A 183 2.18 46.43 6.98
N ALA A 184 1.38 47.42 6.59
CA ALA A 184 1.77 48.83 6.35
C ALA A 184 0.46 49.66 6.28
N GLY A 185 0.32 50.89 6.78
CA GLY A 185 1.29 51.84 7.27
C GLY A 185 0.64 52.83 8.26
N ARG A 186 1.52 53.66 8.81
CA ARG A 186 1.20 54.84 9.61
C ARG A 186 0.62 55.94 8.74
#